data_AF-A0A920FV84-F1
#
_entry.id   AF-A0A920FV84-F1
#
_cell.length_a   1.000
_cell.length_b   1.000
_cell.length_c   1.000
_cell.angle_alpha   90.00
_cell.angle_beta   90.00
_cell.angle_gamma   90.00
#
_symmetry.space_group_name_H-M   'P 1'
#
loop_
_entity.id
_entity.type
_entity.pdbx_description
1 polymer ?
#
loop_
_entity_poly.entity_id
_entity_poly.type
_entity_poly.pdbx_seq_one_letter_code
_entity_poly.pdbx_strand_id
1 'polypeptide(L)'
;MKQTVFDKSSFSINDVISPSILVTDYVKNIIDHPGAFQAFKFASGKVHVIAATVLSNGPLAGKRLSEFREHSPNLDVKVVAINRDRKVIIPDESTFIMPDDDVFFIATEDNMKFMSELRKMTDKPHNVMIAGGGRIGTALATSLESIYSLKVIEKDKNTAKLISESLSSTVVLNSDIADENMLRDESIEDVDYFCAVTSDDQMNILSAKLAKEMGASKTISIVNKSSYRNLVSKEIDVVVSPEDVTLGSLLAAARTSDIVSVNRIANYEGECMEIIAHGNDKTSKIVGKNNFTVEISFNNCCWCHCKKWKRNSSKSRYRN
;
A
#
# COMPACT_ATOMS: atom_id res chain seq x y z
N MET A 1 25.75 -10.69 -27.00
CA MET A 1 24.50 -11.49 -26.97
C MET A 1 24.58 -12.49 -25.83
N LYS A 2 23.96 -12.21 -24.67
CA LYS A 2 23.70 -13.23 -23.64
C LYS A 2 22.18 -13.43 -23.63
N GLN A 3 21.75 -14.54 -24.21
CA GLN A 3 20.35 -14.96 -24.20
C GLN A 3 19.92 -15.32 -22.77
N THR A 4 18.84 -14.70 -22.33
CA THR A 4 18.14 -14.98 -21.07
C THR A 4 17.47 -16.35 -21.19
N VAL A 5 18.07 -17.38 -20.60
CA VAL A 5 17.53 -18.74 -20.52
C VAL A 5 16.58 -18.84 -19.32
N PHE A 6 15.43 -18.18 -19.39
CA PHE A 6 14.34 -18.36 -18.42
C PHE A 6 12.99 -18.24 -19.13
N ASP A 7 12.64 -19.26 -19.92
CA ASP A 7 11.29 -19.39 -20.44
C ASP A 7 10.41 -20.15 -19.42
N LYS A 8 9.31 -19.52 -19.00
CA LYS A 8 8.37 -20.03 -17.99
C LYS A 8 7.73 -21.36 -18.40
N SER A 9 7.64 -21.60 -19.70
CA SER A 9 7.09 -22.83 -20.31
C SER A 9 7.88 -24.09 -19.91
N SER A 10 9.18 -23.95 -19.60
CA SER A 10 10.07 -25.08 -19.35
C SER A 10 10.00 -25.64 -17.92
N PHE A 11 9.39 -24.91 -16.98
CA PHE A 11 9.39 -25.26 -15.54
C PHE A 11 8.00 -25.61 -14.97
N SER A 12 6.95 -25.70 -15.80
CA SER A 12 5.57 -25.95 -15.34
C SER A 12 5.11 -25.02 -14.21
N ILE A 13 5.57 -23.77 -14.22
CA ILE A 13 5.19 -22.76 -13.23
C ILE A 13 3.96 -22.00 -13.74
N ASN A 14 2.83 -22.15 -13.04
CA ASN A 14 1.58 -21.45 -13.39
C ASN A 14 1.61 -19.98 -12.96
N ASP A 15 2.18 -19.68 -11.78
CA ASP A 15 2.26 -18.33 -11.23
C ASP A 15 3.62 -18.08 -10.57
N VAL A 16 4.13 -16.86 -10.71
CA VAL A 16 5.38 -16.41 -10.08
C VAL A 16 5.06 -15.28 -9.11
N ILE A 17 5.22 -15.56 -7.82
CA ILE A 17 5.05 -14.57 -6.75
C ILE A 17 6.44 -14.09 -6.32
N SER A 18 6.71 -12.80 -6.45
CA SER A 18 7.97 -12.19 -6.00
C SER A 18 7.72 -11.28 -4.81
N PRO A 19 8.13 -11.68 -3.58
CA PRO A 19 7.97 -10.86 -2.38
C PRO A 19 8.54 -9.46 -2.52
N SER A 20 9.74 -9.31 -3.11
CA SER A 20 10.37 -8.01 -3.27
C SER A 20 9.56 -7.06 -4.15
N ILE A 21 8.95 -7.57 -5.24
CA ILE A 21 8.10 -6.75 -6.12
C ILE A 21 6.82 -6.34 -5.39
N LEU A 22 6.16 -7.29 -4.72
CA LEU A 22 4.92 -7.00 -3.99
C LEU A 22 5.13 -5.96 -2.88
N VAL A 23 6.25 -6.06 -2.14
CA VAL A 23 6.60 -5.09 -1.10
C VAL A 23 6.92 -3.72 -1.70
N THR A 24 7.65 -3.69 -2.82
CA THR A 24 7.95 -2.45 -3.57
C THR A 24 6.64 -1.75 -3.99
N ASP A 25 5.71 -2.50 -4.59
CA ASP A 25 4.42 -1.99 -5.02
C ASP A 25 3.57 -1.51 -3.84
N TYR A 26 3.60 -2.24 -2.72
CA TYR A 26 2.87 -1.86 -1.50
C TYR A 26 3.40 -0.55 -0.91
N VAL A 27 4.72 -0.40 -0.75
CA VAL A 27 5.34 0.84 -0.26
C VAL A 27 5.05 2.00 -1.22
N LYS A 28 5.15 1.77 -2.54
CA LYS A 28 4.78 2.77 -3.54
C LYS A 28 3.32 3.21 -3.40
N ASN A 29 2.38 2.29 -3.18
CA ASN A 29 0.97 2.63 -2.99
C ASN A 29 0.75 3.51 -1.75
N ILE A 30 1.53 3.31 -0.68
CA ILE A 30 1.47 4.16 0.51
C ILE A 30 1.98 5.57 0.20
N ILE A 31 3.11 5.69 -0.51
CA ILE A 31 3.68 7.00 -0.91
C ILE A 31 2.74 7.75 -1.86
N ASP A 32 2.11 7.05 -2.80
CA ASP A 32 1.10 7.60 -3.74
C ASP A 32 -0.16 8.13 -3.01
N HIS A 33 -0.35 7.77 -1.73
CA HIS A 33 -1.53 8.13 -0.93
C HIS A 33 -1.13 8.72 0.44
N PRO A 34 -0.73 10.01 0.47
CA PRO A 34 -0.31 10.67 1.70
C PRO A 34 -1.31 10.54 2.85
N GLY A 35 -0.77 10.25 4.04
CA GLY A 35 -1.54 10.00 5.26
C GLY A 35 -2.17 8.60 5.34
N ALA A 36 -1.98 7.74 4.34
CA ALA A 36 -2.35 6.33 4.45
C ALA A 36 -1.28 5.55 5.22
N PHE A 37 -1.69 4.64 6.11
CA PHE A 37 -0.79 3.61 6.67
C PHE A 37 -0.98 2.25 5.99
N GLN A 38 -2.02 2.10 5.18
CA GLN A 38 -2.25 0.92 4.35
C GLN A 38 -2.97 1.32 3.06
N ALA A 39 -2.50 0.80 1.92
CA ALA A 39 -3.06 1.11 0.62
C ALA A 39 -2.95 -0.09 -0.35
N PHE A 40 -4.08 -0.46 -0.94
CA PHE A 40 -4.19 -1.56 -1.90
C PHE A 40 -4.86 -1.09 -3.19
N LYS A 41 -4.36 -1.61 -4.31
CA LYS A 41 -4.95 -1.43 -5.64
C LYS A 41 -5.63 -2.72 -6.09
N PHE A 42 -6.84 -2.58 -6.62
CA PHE A 42 -7.64 -3.64 -7.21
C PHE A 42 -8.07 -3.23 -8.63
N ALA A 43 -8.54 -4.19 -9.41
CA ALA A 43 -9.04 -3.98 -10.76
C ALA A 43 -8.04 -3.22 -11.66
N SER A 44 -6.76 -3.60 -11.58
CA SER A 44 -5.65 -2.94 -12.29
C SER A 44 -5.52 -1.45 -11.99
N GLY A 45 -5.71 -1.05 -10.73
CA GLY A 45 -5.56 0.35 -10.27
C GLY A 45 -6.84 1.18 -10.37
N LYS A 46 -7.95 0.62 -10.82
CA LYS A 46 -9.21 1.38 -10.96
C LYS A 46 -9.94 1.59 -9.64
N VAL A 47 -9.70 0.70 -8.68
CA VAL A 47 -10.30 0.73 -7.35
C VAL A 47 -9.20 0.62 -6.33
N HIS A 48 -9.25 1.47 -5.32
CA HIS A 48 -8.26 1.55 -4.26
C HIS A 48 -8.96 1.33 -2.93
N VAL A 49 -8.29 0.60 -2.03
CA VAL A 49 -8.66 0.51 -0.62
C VAL A 49 -7.57 1.19 0.18
N ILE A 50 -7.92 2.18 0.99
CA ILE A 50 -6.98 2.99 1.77
C ILE A 50 -7.41 3.00 3.23
N ALA A 51 -6.48 2.79 4.14
CA ALA A 51 -6.68 2.99 5.57
C ALA A 51 -5.93 4.24 6.04
N ALA A 52 -6.57 5.07 6.86
CA ALA A 52 -5.91 6.15 7.56
C ALA A 52 -6.58 6.49 8.88
N THR A 53 -5.78 7.07 9.76
CA THR A 53 -6.20 7.54 11.07
C THR A 53 -6.84 8.93 10.96
N VAL A 54 -7.97 9.12 11.62
CA VAL A 54 -8.72 10.37 11.63
C VAL A 54 -8.05 11.37 12.57
N LEU A 55 -7.60 12.50 12.01
CA LEU A 55 -7.04 13.59 12.80
C LEU A 55 -8.12 14.28 13.62
N SER A 56 -7.82 14.67 14.86
CA SER A 56 -8.75 15.36 15.77
C SER A 56 -9.38 16.63 15.16
N ASN A 57 -8.65 17.35 14.31
CA ASN A 57 -9.10 18.55 13.61
C ASN A 57 -9.42 18.30 12.13
N GLY A 58 -9.56 17.03 11.74
CA GLY A 58 -9.84 16.59 10.38
C GLY A 58 -11.32 16.77 10.01
N PRO A 59 -11.65 16.85 8.72
CA PRO A 59 -13.01 17.08 8.23
C PRO A 59 -13.98 15.93 8.51
N LEU A 60 -13.49 14.74 8.87
CA LEU A 60 -14.28 13.58 9.27
C LEU A 60 -14.50 13.47 10.79
N ALA A 61 -13.71 14.19 11.60
CA ALA A 61 -13.72 14.03 13.04
C ALA A 61 -15.05 14.49 13.65
N GLY A 62 -15.66 13.61 14.45
CA GLY A 62 -16.92 13.84 15.15
C GLY A 62 -18.18 13.82 14.28
N LYS A 63 -18.07 13.52 12.98
CA LYS A 63 -19.22 13.54 12.06
C LYS A 63 -19.82 12.16 11.87
N ARG A 64 -21.12 12.12 11.57
CA ARG A 64 -21.76 10.89 11.09
C ARG A 64 -21.36 10.59 9.66
N LEU A 65 -21.35 9.30 9.31
CA LEU A 65 -21.07 8.87 7.94
C LEU A 65 -22.09 9.43 6.92
N SER A 66 -23.35 9.59 7.33
CA SER A 66 -24.40 10.23 6.53
C SER A 66 -24.05 11.67 6.14
N GLU A 67 -23.54 12.47 7.08
CA GLU A 67 -23.17 13.87 6.83
C GLU A 67 -22.08 13.99 5.77
N PHE A 68 -21.14 13.05 5.73
CA PHE A 68 -20.11 13.02 4.71
C PHE A 68 -20.68 12.87 3.30
N ARG A 69 -21.69 12.01 3.12
CA ARG A 69 -22.35 11.83 1.82
C ARG A 69 -23.17 13.02 1.39
N GLU A 70 -23.79 13.73 2.33
CA GLU A 70 -24.58 14.92 2.06
C GLU A 70 -23.73 16.07 1.51
N HIS A 71 -22.53 16.27 2.07
CA HIS A 71 -21.60 17.32 1.63
C HIS A 71 -20.84 16.96 0.35
N SER A 72 -20.77 15.67 0.01
CA SER A 72 -20.00 15.13 -1.10
C SER A 72 -20.79 14.12 -1.96
N PRO A 73 -21.94 14.50 -2.53
CA PRO A 73 -22.87 13.55 -3.19
C PRO A 73 -22.31 12.94 -4.48
N ASN A 74 -21.33 13.58 -5.12
CA ASN A 74 -20.72 13.12 -6.37
C ASN A 74 -19.50 12.22 -6.15
N LEU A 75 -19.09 11.99 -4.90
CA LEU A 75 -17.94 11.18 -4.55
C LEU A 75 -18.35 9.73 -4.35
N ASP A 76 -17.88 8.86 -5.23
CA ASP A 76 -18.00 7.40 -5.08
C ASP A 76 -16.88 6.90 -4.18
N VAL A 77 -17.00 7.29 -2.90
CA VAL A 77 -16.12 6.89 -1.78
C VAL A 77 -17.00 6.23 -0.73
N LYS A 78 -16.56 5.09 -0.21
CA LYS A 78 -17.30 4.34 0.80
C LYS A 78 -16.39 3.93 1.94
N VAL A 79 -16.84 4.17 3.17
CA VAL A 79 -16.21 3.60 4.36
C VAL A 79 -16.68 2.15 4.51
N VAL A 80 -15.74 1.21 4.62
CA VAL A 80 -16.02 -0.23 4.69
C VAL A 80 -15.76 -0.82 6.07
N ALA A 81 -14.89 -0.20 6.86
CA ALA A 81 -14.60 -0.59 8.23
C ALA A 81 -14.05 0.61 8.99
N ILE A 82 -14.28 0.62 10.31
CA ILE A 82 -13.63 1.52 11.25
C ILE A 82 -12.98 0.64 12.32
N ASN A 83 -11.70 0.81 12.57
CA ASN A 83 -11.02 0.20 13.70
C ASN A 83 -10.87 1.26 14.80
N ARG A 84 -11.60 1.07 15.90
CA ARG A 84 -11.56 1.94 17.09
C ARG A 84 -11.15 1.11 18.29
N ASP A 85 -10.09 1.53 18.98
CA ASP A 85 -9.57 0.81 20.15
C ASP A 85 -9.34 -0.69 19.90
N ARG A 86 -8.80 -1.03 18.71
CA ARG A 86 -8.56 -2.40 18.24
C ARG A 86 -9.82 -3.25 18.00
N LYS A 87 -10.99 -2.63 17.92
CA LYS A 87 -12.24 -3.30 17.57
C LYS A 87 -12.69 -2.86 16.20
N VAL A 88 -12.97 -3.82 15.32
CA VAL A 88 -13.56 -3.54 14.03
C VAL A 88 -15.06 -3.28 14.16
N ILE A 89 -15.46 -2.12 13.66
CA ILE A 89 -16.83 -1.64 13.54
C ILE A 89 -17.18 -1.68 12.06
N ILE A 90 -18.27 -2.34 11.71
CA ILE A 90 -18.88 -2.26 10.38
C ILE A 90 -19.79 -1.04 10.41
N PRO A 91 -19.45 0.04 9.68
CA PRO A 91 -20.17 1.30 9.81
C PRO A 91 -21.51 1.26 9.08
N ASP A 92 -22.49 1.92 9.67
CA ASP A 92 -23.75 2.31 9.05
C ASP A 92 -23.82 3.85 8.90
N GLU A 93 -24.91 4.34 8.31
CA GLU A 93 -25.10 5.79 8.08
C GLU A 93 -25.17 6.62 9.38
N SER A 94 -25.49 5.99 10.50
CA SER A 94 -25.58 6.63 11.83
C SER A 94 -24.25 6.62 12.59
N THR A 95 -23.28 5.85 12.09
CA THR A 95 -21.98 5.66 12.74
C THR A 95 -21.20 6.97 12.73
N PHE A 96 -20.79 7.39 13.92
CA PHE A 96 -19.90 8.53 14.11
C PHE A 96 -18.45 8.11 13.89
N ILE A 97 -17.72 8.92 13.11
CA ILE A 97 -16.28 8.82 12.96
C ILE A 97 -15.64 9.71 14.03
N MET A 98 -14.79 9.12 14.86
CA MET A 98 -14.14 9.81 15.97
C MET A 98 -12.66 10.11 15.63
N PRO A 99 -12.05 11.10 16.28
CA PRO A 99 -10.59 11.22 16.29
C PRO A 99 -9.92 9.89 16.65
N ASP A 100 -8.76 9.64 16.05
CA ASP A 100 -7.94 8.44 16.24
C ASP A 100 -8.58 7.12 15.73
N ASP A 101 -9.74 7.19 15.10
CA ASP A 101 -10.29 6.06 14.36
C ASP A 101 -9.42 5.74 13.14
N ASP A 102 -9.13 4.45 12.95
CA ASP A 102 -8.55 3.94 11.72
C ASP A 102 -9.68 3.61 10.73
N VAL A 103 -9.84 4.44 9.71
CA VAL A 103 -10.96 4.35 8.77
C VAL A 103 -10.49 3.75 7.44
N PHE A 104 -11.20 2.72 6.98
CA PHE A 104 -10.94 2.02 5.72
C PHE A 104 -11.91 2.51 4.64
N PHE A 105 -11.37 3.10 3.58
CA PHE A 105 -12.09 3.65 2.45
C PHE A 105 -11.90 2.76 1.22
N ILE A 106 -12.97 2.57 0.45
CA ILE A 106 -12.90 2.11 -0.93
C ILE A 106 -13.35 3.24 -1.86
N ALA A 107 -12.57 3.53 -2.89
CA ALA A 107 -12.95 4.50 -3.91
C ALA A 107 -12.31 4.17 -5.26
N THR A 108 -12.82 4.80 -6.32
CA THR A 108 -12.19 4.76 -7.64
C THR A 108 -10.96 5.67 -7.69
N GLU A 109 -10.04 5.38 -8.61
CA GLU A 109 -8.81 6.18 -8.82
C GLU A 109 -9.10 7.69 -8.95
N ASP A 110 -10.13 8.06 -9.72
CA ASP A 110 -10.54 9.47 -9.91
C ASP A 110 -10.95 10.18 -8.62
N ASN A 111 -11.51 9.42 -7.66
CA ASN A 111 -12.00 9.96 -6.39
C ASN A 111 -10.94 9.91 -5.30
N MET A 112 -9.80 9.24 -5.52
CA MET A 112 -8.73 9.19 -4.53
C MET A 112 -8.01 10.52 -4.34
N LYS A 113 -8.08 11.43 -5.32
CA LYS A 113 -7.60 12.82 -5.16
C LYS A 113 -8.34 13.58 -4.06
N PHE A 114 -9.58 13.21 -3.75
CA PHE A 114 -10.32 13.81 -2.65
C PHE A 114 -9.77 13.39 -1.28
N MET A 115 -9.10 12.22 -1.18
CA MET A 115 -8.54 11.76 0.09
C MET A 115 -7.43 12.69 0.60
N SER A 116 -6.65 13.33 -0.28
CA SER A 116 -5.69 14.36 0.12
C SER A 116 -6.39 15.60 0.69
N GLU A 117 -7.51 16.02 0.09
CA GLU A 117 -8.33 17.15 0.59
C GLU A 117 -8.91 16.85 1.97
N LEU A 118 -9.39 15.62 2.19
CA LEU A 118 -9.92 15.18 3.48
C LEU A 118 -8.86 15.09 4.58
N ARG A 119 -7.58 15.01 4.25
CA ARG A 119 -6.53 14.77 5.25
C ARG A 119 -5.73 16.02 5.59
N LYS A 120 -6.04 17.17 4.97
CA LYS A 120 -5.27 18.42 5.09
C LYS A 120 -3.76 18.23 4.79
N MET A 121 -3.40 17.17 4.06
CA MET A 121 -2.06 17.00 3.50
C MET A 121 -2.13 17.51 2.05
N THR A 122 -1.75 18.77 1.88
CA THR A 122 -1.96 19.53 0.64
C THR A 122 -0.88 19.29 -0.41
N ASP A 123 0.30 18.80 -0.01
CA ASP A 123 1.42 18.65 -0.93
C ASP A 123 1.72 17.16 -1.19
N LYS A 124 1.89 16.82 -2.47
CA LYS A 124 2.44 15.52 -2.83
C LYS A 124 3.85 15.44 -2.23
N PRO A 125 4.23 14.29 -1.66
CA PRO A 125 5.59 14.11 -1.19
C PRO A 125 6.53 14.41 -2.36
N HIS A 126 7.57 15.19 -2.11
CA HIS A 126 8.57 15.55 -3.08
C HIS A 126 9.89 14.86 -2.77
N ASN A 127 10.24 14.73 -1.49
CA ASN A 127 11.52 14.20 -1.04
C ASN A 127 11.34 12.82 -0.40
N VAL A 128 11.92 11.79 -1.01
CA VAL A 128 11.90 10.42 -0.47
C VAL A 128 13.33 9.93 -0.28
N MET A 129 13.64 9.50 0.94
CA MET A 129 14.93 8.93 1.30
C MET A 129 14.78 7.42 1.53
N ILE A 130 15.53 6.60 0.80
CA ILE A 130 15.49 5.14 0.87
C ILE A 130 16.76 4.66 1.58
N ALA A 131 16.60 4.06 2.75
CA ALA A 131 17.67 3.44 3.51
C ALA A 131 17.79 1.95 3.15
N GLY A 132 18.82 1.61 2.37
CA GLY A 132 19.12 0.27 1.88
C GLY A 132 19.03 0.16 0.37
N GLY A 133 20.13 -0.24 -0.26
CA GLY A 133 20.29 -0.48 -1.69
C GLY A 133 20.02 -1.92 -2.15
N GLY A 134 19.38 -2.74 -1.32
CA GLY A 134 19.06 -4.12 -1.66
C GLY A 134 18.05 -4.23 -2.82
N ARG A 135 17.53 -5.46 -3.04
CA ARG A 135 16.54 -5.73 -4.10
C ARG A 135 15.30 -4.82 -4.02
N ILE A 136 14.81 -4.60 -2.80
CA ILE A 136 13.62 -3.79 -2.55
C ILE A 136 13.95 -2.31 -2.75
N GLY A 137 15.00 -1.80 -2.10
CA GLY A 137 15.39 -0.39 -2.23
C GLY A 137 15.75 0.04 -3.64
N THR A 138 16.48 -0.79 -4.40
CA THR A 138 16.76 -0.53 -5.82
C THR A 138 15.48 -0.51 -6.64
N ALA A 139 14.58 -1.49 -6.47
CA ALA A 139 13.31 -1.53 -7.20
C ALA A 139 12.40 -0.34 -6.86
N LEU A 140 12.36 0.07 -5.58
CA LEU A 140 11.66 1.28 -5.14
C LEU A 140 12.25 2.51 -5.82
N ALA A 141 13.57 2.69 -5.76
CA ALA A 141 14.25 3.83 -6.36
C ALA A 141 13.96 3.94 -7.86
N THR A 142 14.12 2.85 -8.62
CA THR A 142 13.78 2.81 -10.06
C THR A 142 12.31 3.16 -10.32
N SER A 143 11.39 2.73 -9.46
CA SER A 143 9.95 2.99 -9.65
C SER A 143 9.51 4.42 -9.30
N LEU A 144 10.35 5.15 -8.55
CA LEU A 144 10.03 6.44 -7.94
C LEU A 144 10.88 7.60 -8.51
N GLU A 145 12.06 7.35 -9.09
CA GLU A 145 13.04 8.39 -9.48
C GLU A 145 12.54 9.39 -10.53
N SER A 146 11.51 9.00 -11.29
CA SER A 146 10.90 9.85 -12.32
C SER A 146 9.80 10.77 -11.76
N ILE A 147 9.38 10.56 -10.51
CA ILE A 147 8.24 11.23 -9.88
C ILE A 147 8.69 12.06 -8.67
N TYR A 148 9.70 11.58 -7.94
CA TYR A 148 10.13 12.11 -6.65
C TYR A 148 11.63 12.47 -6.67
N SER A 149 12.03 13.43 -5.83
CA SER A 149 13.43 13.69 -5.51
C SER A 149 13.93 12.60 -4.57
N LEU A 150 14.83 11.75 -5.06
CA LEU A 150 15.28 10.56 -4.35
C LEU A 150 16.70 10.67 -3.84
N LYS A 151 16.88 10.21 -2.60
CA LYS A 151 18.18 9.88 -2.02
C LYS A 151 18.18 8.41 -1.59
N VAL A 152 19.21 7.65 -1.95
CA VAL A 152 19.39 6.25 -1.51
C VAL A 152 20.63 6.16 -0.63
N ILE A 153 20.50 5.57 0.55
CA ILE A 153 21.61 5.30 1.48
C ILE A 153 21.99 3.84 1.36
N GLU A 154 23.25 3.55 1.08
CA GLU A 154 23.77 2.19 1.02
C GLU A 154 25.17 2.09 1.63
N LYS A 155 25.34 1.19 2.60
CA LYS A 155 26.58 1.02 3.35
C LYS A 155 27.67 0.32 2.53
N ASP A 156 27.33 -0.68 1.74
CA ASP A 156 28.27 -1.40 0.88
C ASP A 156 28.63 -0.54 -0.35
N LYS A 157 29.90 -0.17 -0.43
CA LYS A 157 30.40 0.73 -1.48
C LYS A 157 30.21 0.17 -2.89
N ASN A 158 30.30 -1.15 -3.08
CA ASN A 158 30.13 -1.75 -4.40
C ASN A 158 28.67 -1.68 -4.84
N THR A 159 27.75 -2.00 -3.94
CA THR A 159 26.31 -1.92 -4.15
C THR A 159 25.88 -0.48 -4.40
N ALA A 160 26.33 0.47 -3.58
CA ALA A 160 26.10 1.91 -3.79
C ALA A 160 26.54 2.36 -5.19
N LYS A 161 27.74 1.94 -5.62
CA LYS A 161 28.24 2.22 -6.96
C LYS A 161 27.34 1.65 -8.06
N LEU A 162 26.95 0.38 -7.97
CA LEU A 162 26.07 -0.26 -8.96
C LEU A 162 24.72 0.45 -9.07
N ILE A 163 24.14 0.85 -7.93
CA ILE A 163 22.87 1.59 -7.92
C ILE A 163 23.05 2.95 -8.58
N SER A 164 24.13 3.66 -8.24
CA SER A 164 24.43 4.99 -8.82
C SER A 164 24.63 4.95 -10.34
N GLU A 165 25.13 3.83 -10.88
CA GLU A 165 25.28 3.62 -12.33
C GLU A 165 23.94 3.25 -13.00
N SER A 166 23.00 2.69 -12.24
CA SER A 166 21.70 2.22 -12.75
C SER A 166 20.59 3.26 -12.71
N LEU A 167 20.67 4.22 -11.79
CA LEU A 167 19.68 5.28 -11.59
C LEU A 167 20.15 6.57 -12.27
N SER A 168 19.19 7.33 -12.79
CA SER A 168 19.44 8.50 -13.63
C SER A 168 19.34 9.83 -12.89
N SER A 169 18.45 9.92 -11.90
CA SER A 169 18.13 11.16 -11.18
C SER A 169 18.25 11.03 -9.65
N THR A 170 18.72 9.88 -9.16
CA THR A 170 18.79 9.58 -7.72
C THR A 170 20.18 9.85 -7.16
N VAL A 171 20.27 10.54 -6.04
CA VAL A 171 21.53 10.71 -5.29
C VAL A 171 21.78 9.45 -4.48
N VAL A 172 22.95 8.81 -4.64
CA VAL A 172 23.33 7.63 -3.87
C VAL A 172 24.43 7.99 -2.88
N LEU A 173 24.14 7.77 -1.60
CA LEU A 173 24.98 8.10 -0.46
C LEU A 173 25.59 6.82 0.10
N ASN A 174 26.93 6.76 0.14
CA ASN A 174 27.61 5.63 0.77
C ASN A 174 27.83 5.89 2.26
N SER A 175 26.87 5.50 3.09
CA SER A 175 26.94 5.65 4.56
C SER A 175 26.12 4.57 5.29
N ASP A 176 26.23 4.53 6.61
CA ASP A 176 25.34 3.75 7.45
C ASP A 176 23.97 4.44 7.55
N ILE A 177 22.89 3.65 7.56
CA ILE A 177 21.51 4.16 7.60
C ILE A 177 21.12 4.77 8.95
N ALA A 178 21.92 4.54 10.00
CA ALA A 178 21.73 5.10 11.33
C ALA A 178 22.80 6.17 11.68
N ASP A 179 23.52 6.72 10.69
CA ASP A 179 24.46 7.83 10.92
C ASP A 179 23.71 9.17 11.05
N GLU A 180 23.59 9.65 12.29
CA GLU A 180 22.94 10.93 12.62
C GLU A 180 23.55 12.13 11.91
N ASN A 181 24.88 12.18 11.76
CA ASN A 181 25.52 13.34 11.15
C ASN A 181 25.18 13.38 9.66
N MET A 182 25.21 12.22 8.99
CA MET A 182 24.83 12.12 7.60
C MET A 182 23.36 12.48 7.37
N LEU A 183 22.44 11.96 8.19
CA LEU A 183 21.02 12.30 8.07
C LEU A 183 20.77 13.80 8.25
N ARG A 184 21.50 14.44 9.18
CA ARG A 184 21.42 15.89 9.41
C ARG A 184 22.01 16.68 8.23
N ASP A 185 23.18 16.29 7.73
CA ASP A 185 23.83 16.95 6.60
C ASP A 185 22.99 16.86 5.32
N GLU A 186 22.15 15.83 5.21
CA GLU A 186 21.25 15.60 4.08
C GLU A 186 19.81 16.11 4.28
N SER A 187 19.60 16.95 5.31
CA SER A 187 18.33 17.62 5.65
C SER A 187 17.16 16.65 5.83
N ILE A 188 17.30 15.68 6.74
CA ILE A 188 16.26 14.70 7.06
C ILE A 188 14.92 15.35 7.49
N GLU A 189 14.95 16.56 8.03
CA GLU A 189 13.77 17.35 8.38
C GLU A 189 12.90 17.73 7.17
N ASP A 190 13.48 17.81 5.97
CA ASP A 190 12.78 18.12 4.72
C ASP A 190 12.32 16.84 3.98
N VAL A 191 12.58 15.66 4.55
CA VAL A 191 12.19 14.38 3.95
C VAL A 191 10.73 14.08 4.28
N ASP A 192 9.93 13.90 3.22
CA ASP A 192 8.52 13.53 3.36
C ASP A 192 8.37 12.07 3.80
N TYR A 193 9.16 11.19 3.18
CA TYR A 193 9.16 9.77 3.46
C TYR A 193 10.58 9.22 3.62
N PHE A 194 10.88 8.70 4.80
CA PHE A 194 12.07 7.87 5.04
C PHE A 194 11.69 6.40 5.01
N CYS A 195 12.28 5.62 4.10
CA CYS A 195 11.95 4.23 3.84
C CYS A 195 13.12 3.31 4.21
N ALA A 196 13.07 2.66 5.36
CA ALA A 196 14.08 1.69 5.79
C ALA A 196 13.77 0.28 5.28
N VAL A 197 14.54 -0.16 4.30
CA VAL A 197 14.26 -1.35 3.46
C VAL A 197 15.44 -2.31 3.36
N THR A 198 16.31 -2.33 4.37
CA THR A 198 17.43 -3.27 4.46
C THR A 198 16.97 -4.68 4.88
N SER A 199 17.88 -5.65 4.87
CA SER A 199 17.63 -6.99 5.41
C SER A 199 17.72 -7.09 6.93
N ASP A 200 18.14 -6.03 7.63
CA ASP A 200 18.26 -6.02 9.09
C ASP A 200 17.09 -5.27 9.72
N ASP A 201 16.16 -6.02 10.31
CA ASP A 201 14.99 -5.46 10.98
C ASP A 201 15.36 -4.48 12.10
N GLN A 202 16.45 -4.73 12.86
CA GLN A 202 16.84 -3.87 13.97
C GLN A 202 17.34 -2.52 13.46
N MET A 203 18.15 -2.55 12.41
CA MET A 203 18.63 -1.32 11.76
C MET A 203 17.48 -0.58 11.08
N ASN A 204 16.53 -1.29 10.47
CA ASN A 204 15.35 -0.65 9.86
C ASN A 204 14.47 0.06 10.91
N ILE A 205 14.30 -0.55 12.08
CA ILE A 205 13.54 0.04 13.19
C ILE A 205 14.29 1.24 13.75
N LEU A 206 15.58 1.09 14.06
CA LEU A 206 16.41 2.12 14.66
C LEU A 206 16.52 3.35 13.74
N SER A 207 16.86 3.15 12.46
CA SER A 207 17.00 4.23 11.49
C SER A 207 15.67 4.95 11.23
N ALA A 208 14.56 4.23 11.11
CA ALA A 208 13.24 4.84 10.93
C ALA A 208 12.82 5.66 12.15
N LYS A 209 13.07 5.15 13.37
CA LYS A 209 12.81 5.90 14.60
C LYS A 209 13.68 7.16 14.68
N LEU A 210 14.97 7.02 14.40
CA LEU A 210 15.92 8.12 14.41
C LEU A 210 15.52 9.21 13.39
N ALA A 211 15.23 8.83 12.15
CA ALA A 211 14.75 9.75 11.12
C ALA A 211 13.49 10.50 11.57
N LYS A 212 12.55 9.81 12.23
CA LYS A 212 11.33 10.42 12.77
C LYS A 212 11.63 11.46 13.85
N GLU A 213 12.49 11.12 14.80
CA GLU A 213 12.91 12.03 15.88
C GLU A 213 13.69 13.25 15.35
N MET A 214 14.41 13.08 14.25
CA MET A 214 15.16 14.16 13.60
C MET A 214 14.30 15.04 12.67
N GLY A 215 13.05 14.67 12.39
CA GLY A 215 12.10 15.55 11.70
C GLY A 215 11.50 15.00 10.41
N ALA A 216 11.84 13.79 9.97
CA ALA A 216 11.20 13.20 8.78
C ALA A 216 9.67 13.15 8.97
N SER A 217 8.93 13.60 7.96
CA SER A 217 7.47 13.75 8.07
C SER A 217 6.79 12.39 8.30
N LYS A 218 7.16 11.37 7.52
CA LYS A 218 6.68 9.99 7.64
C LYS A 218 7.81 8.98 7.53
N THR A 219 7.70 7.89 8.29
CA THR A 219 8.68 6.80 8.24
C THR A 219 8.01 5.47 7.92
N ILE A 220 8.62 4.73 6.99
CA ILE A 220 8.22 3.40 6.56
C ILE A 220 9.37 2.45 6.88
N SER A 221 9.08 1.33 7.54
CA SER A 221 10.10 0.35 7.91
C SER A 221 9.66 -1.06 7.54
N ILE A 222 10.55 -1.80 6.86
CA ILE A 222 10.33 -3.22 6.58
C ILE A 222 10.79 -4.05 7.77
N VAL A 223 9.88 -4.87 8.31
CA VAL A 223 10.12 -5.73 9.46
C VAL A 223 9.66 -7.16 9.14
N ASN A 224 10.63 -8.06 9.01
CA ASN A 224 10.38 -9.47 8.72
C ASN A 224 9.87 -10.22 9.96
N LYS A 225 10.53 -10.01 11.11
CA LYS A 225 10.19 -10.71 12.37
C LYS A 225 8.91 -10.17 13.00
N SER A 226 7.90 -11.05 13.14
CA SER A 226 6.61 -10.72 13.77
C SER A 226 6.74 -10.22 15.21
N SER A 227 7.72 -10.72 15.97
CA SER A 227 8.00 -10.28 17.35
C SER A 227 8.30 -8.79 17.48
N TYR A 228 8.86 -8.17 16.45
CA TYR A 228 9.20 -6.75 16.47
C TYR A 228 8.03 -5.85 16.04
N ARG A 229 7.12 -6.35 15.19
CA ARG A 229 6.00 -5.56 14.64
C ARG A 229 5.11 -4.93 15.73
N ASN A 230 4.79 -5.70 16.77
CA ASN A 230 3.94 -5.26 17.88
C ASN A 230 4.61 -4.27 18.84
N LEU A 231 5.95 -4.22 18.84
CA LEU A 231 6.72 -3.37 19.75
C LEU A 231 6.91 -1.95 19.20
N VAL A 232 7.00 -1.81 17.87
CA VAL A 232 7.44 -0.58 17.20
C VAL A 232 6.31 0.25 16.58
N SER A 233 5.07 -0.23 16.65
CA SER A 233 3.94 0.33 15.90
C SER A 233 3.55 1.77 16.27
N LYS A 234 4.10 2.32 17.36
CA LYS A 234 3.87 3.72 17.78
C LYS A 234 5.00 4.68 17.42
N GLU A 235 6.17 4.14 17.08
CA GLU A 235 7.40 4.90 16.86
C GLU A 235 7.67 5.10 15.36
N ILE A 236 7.03 4.28 14.53
CA ILE A 236 7.16 4.26 13.08
C ILE A 236 5.76 4.40 12.48
N ASP A 237 5.58 5.31 11.50
CA ASP A 237 4.25 5.57 10.93
C ASP A 237 3.69 4.35 10.18
N VAL A 238 4.55 3.62 9.45
CA VAL A 238 4.14 2.45 8.68
C VAL A 238 5.14 1.31 8.82
N VAL A 239 4.66 0.17 9.32
CA VAL A 239 5.44 -1.08 9.38
C VAL A 239 4.97 -2.01 8.26
N VAL A 240 5.90 -2.42 7.41
CA VAL A 240 5.63 -3.30 6.27
C VAL A 240 6.26 -4.66 6.53
N SER A 241 5.44 -5.70 6.47
CA SER A 241 5.88 -7.09 6.62
C SER A 241 5.81 -7.79 5.27
N PRO A 242 6.94 -8.25 4.72
CA PRO A 242 6.95 -8.99 3.47
C PRO A 242 6.09 -10.26 3.52
N GLU A 243 6.02 -10.91 4.68
CA GLU A 243 5.15 -12.07 4.92
C GLU A 243 3.67 -11.70 4.75
N ASP A 244 3.23 -10.58 5.34
CA ASP A 244 1.83 -10.16 5.27
C ASP A 244 1.43 -9.73 3.86
N VAL A 245 2.33 -9.01 3.19
CA VAL A 245 2.13 -8.57 1.80
C VAL A 245 2.07 -9.77 0.84
N THR A 246 2.89 -10.82 1.07
CA THR A 246 2.91 -12.01 0.21
C THR A 246 1.77 -12.98 0.49
N LEU A 247 1.30 -13.06 1.73
CA LEU A 247 0.20 -13.94 2.13
C LEU A 247 -1.05 -13.70 1.28
N GLY A 248 -1.36 -12.45 0.94
CA GLY A 248 -2.47 -12.10 0.07
C GLY A 248 -2.37 -12.75 -1.31
N SER A 249 -1.20 -12.70 -1.93
CA SER A 249 -0.97 -13.33 -3.24
C SER A 249 -1.04 -14.85 -3.18
N LEU A 250 -0.55 -15.45 -2.09
CA LEU A 250 -0.66 -16.90 -1.86
C LEU A 250 -2.11 -17.34 -1.64
N LEU A 251 -2.89 -16.57 -0.87
CA LEU A 251 -4.31 -16.85 -0.66
C LEU A 251 -5.10 -16.73 -1.96
N ALA A 252 -4.80 -15.75 -2.81
CA ALA A 252 -5.41 -15.63 -4.12
C ALA A 252 -5.08 -16.85 -5.00
N ALA A 253 -3.81 -17.27 -5.05
CA ALA A 253 -3.37 -18.41 -5.85
C ALA A 253 -3.91 -19.77 -5.34
N ALA A 254 -4.11 -19.91 -4.03
CA ALA A 254 -4.63 -21.13 -3.41
C ALA A 254 -6.16 -21.26 -3.52
N ARG A 255 -6.87 -20.14 -3.64
CA ARG A 255 -8.33 -20.12 -3.81
C ARG A 255 -8.71 -20.24 -5.29
N THR A 256 -10.00 -20.43 -5.56
CA THR A 256 -10.56 -20.64 -6.91
C THR A 256 -9.99 -19.65 -7.94
N SER A 257 -9.84 -20.10 -9.20
CA SER A 257 -9.23 -19.36 -10.33
C SER A 257 -9.79 -17.96 -10.61
N ASP A 258 -10.92 -17.60 -9.99
CA ASP A 258 -11.64 -16.36 -10.19
C ASP A 258 -11.22 -15.27 -9.19
N ILE A 259 -10.49 -15.64 -8.13
CA ILE A 259 -9.95 -14.68 -7.16
C ILE A 259 -8.63 -14.14 -7.70
N VAL A 260 -8.59 -12.84 -7.92
CA VAL A 260 -7.43 -12.15 -8.52
C VAL A 260 -6.47 -11.66 -7.45
N SER A 261 -7.02 -11.17 -6.34
CA SER A 261 -6.24 -10.54 -5.27
C SER A 261 -6.99 -10.63 -3.95
N VAL A 262 -6.21 -10.79 -2.88
CA VAL A 262 -6.66 -10.87 -1.50
C VAL A 262 -5.75 -9.97 -0.68
N ASN A 263 -6.31 -9.07 0.12
CA ASN A 263 -5.55 -8.25 1.06
C ASN A 263 -6.26 -8.20 2.40
N ARG A 264 -5.51 -8.38 3.49
CA ARG A 264 -6.06 -8.29 4.84
C ARG A 264 -6.09 -6.84 5.30
N ILE A 265 -7.18 -6.49 5.99
CA ILE A 265 -7.43 -5.15 6.53
C ILE A 265 -7.74 -5.23 8.02
N ALA A 266 -7.75 -4.07 8.69
CA ALA A 266 -8.25 -3.91 10.05
C ALA A 266 -7.68 -4.95 11.04
N ASN A 267 -6.34 -4.99 11.18
CA ASN A 267 -5.63 -5.91 12.07
C ASN A 267 -5.99 -7.39 11.86
N TYR A 268 -6.14 -7.80 10.60
CA TYR A 268 -6.46 -9.17 10.20
C TYR A 268 -7.89 -9.63 10.55
N GLU A 269 -8.75 -8.75 11.07
CA GLU A 269 -10.17 -9.06 11.32
C GLU A 269 -11.04 -8.91 10.06
N GLY A 270 -10.50 -8.34 8.98
CA GLY A 270 -11.19 -8.20 7.70
C GLY A 270 -10.33 -8.56 6.48
N GLU A 271 -11.00 -8.81 5.35
CA GLU A 271 -10.35 -9.14 4.09
C GLU A 271 -11.03 -8.39 2.93
N CYS A 272 -10.22 -7.79 2.05
CA CYS A 272 -10.65 -7.23 0.77
C CYS A 272 -10.22 -8.16 -0.36
N MET A 273 -11.16 -8.48 -1.26
CA MET A 273 -10.93 -9.42 -2.35
C MET A 273 -11.40 -8.85 -3.69
N GLU A 274 -10.65 -9.16 -4.75
CA GLU A 274 -11.11 -8.98 -6.14
C GLU A 274 -11.50 -10.33 -6.73
N ILE A 275 -12.73 -10.41 -7.24
CA ILE A 275 -13.31 -11.63 -7.80
C ILE A 275 -13.83 -11.33 -9.21
N ILE A 276 -13.48 -12.18 -10.17
CA ILE A 276 -14.01 -12.14 -11.53
C ILE A 276 -15.34 -12.89 -11.55
N ALA A 277 -16.42 -12.15 -11.78
CA ALA A 277 -17.74 -12.74 -12.00
C ALA A 277 -17.88 -13.24 -13.44
N HIS A 278 -18.11 -14.53 -13.62
CA HIS A 278 -18.40 -15.12 -14.94
C HIS A 278 -19.88 -15.12 -15.28
N GLY A 279 -20.17 -15.29 -16.58
CA GLY A 279 -21.51 -15.36 -17.14
C GLY A 279 -22.04 -14.02 -17.64
N ASN A 280 -23.34 -13.97 -17.88
CA ASN A 280 -24.08 -12.77 -18.27
C ASN A 280 -25.22 -12.51 -17.27
N ASP A 281 -26.03 -11.49 -17.54
CA ASP A 281 -27.19 -11.10 -16.73
C ASP A 281 -28.22 -12.23 -16.51
N LYS A 282 -28.25 -13.23 -17.40
CA LYS A 282 -29.14 -14.39 -17.29
C LYS A 282 -28.51 -15.58 -16.58
N THR A 283 -27.20 -15.76 -16.68
CA THR A 283 -26.49 -16.95 -16.16
C THR A 283 -25.75 -16.71 -14.86
N SER A 284 -25.57 -15.46 -14.46
CA SER A 284 -24.91 -15.08 -13.22
C SER A 284 -25.88 -14.47 -12.24
N LYS A 285 -25.77 -14.85 -10.96
CA LYS A 285 -26.57 -14.23 -9.89
C LYS A 285 -26.16 -12.79 -9.59
N ILE A 286 -25.01 -12.35 -10.10
CA ILE A 286 -24.37 -11.07 -9.77
C ILE A 286 -24.09 -10.19 -11.00
N VAL A 287 -23.80 -10.76 -12.18
CA VAL A 287 -23.53 -9.95 -13.39
C VAL A 287 -24.78 -9.18 -13.78
N GLY A 288 -24.63 -7.87 -14.01
CA GLY A 288 -25.73 -7.00 -14.44
C GLY A 288 -26.55 -6.38 -13.31
N LYS A 289 -26.31 -6.77 -12.05
CA LYS A 289 -26.92 -6.13 -10.87
C LYS A 289 -26.04 -5.00 -10.35
N ASN A 290 -26.66 -3.89 -9.92
CA ASN A 290 -25.97 -2.78 -9.27
C ASN A 290 -26.05 -2.95 -7.74
N ASN A 291 -24.97 -2.61 -7.02
CA ASN A 291 -24.89 -2.56 -5.55
C ASN A 291 -25.61 -3.72 -4.82
N PHE A 292 -25.01 -4.91 -4.86
CA PHE A 292 -25.53 -6.09 -4.17
C PHE A 292 -24.61 -6.50 -3.01
N THR A 293 -25.22 -6.92 -1.90
CA THR A 293 -24.55 -7.64 -0.81
C THR A 293 -24.74 -9.12 -1.07
N VAL A 294 -23.65 -9.89 -1.14
CA VAL A 294 -23.74 -11.36 -1.19
C VAL A 294 -23.41 -11.87 0.21
N GLU A 295 -24.37 -12.51 0.86
CA GLU A 295 -24.06 -13.37 1.99
C GLU A 295 -23.34 -14.62 1.47
N ILE A 296 -22.03 -14.65 1.62
CA ILE A 296 -21.26 -15.88 1.44
C ILE A 296 -21.32 -16.60 2.79
N SER A 297 -21.69 -17.88 2.79
CA SER A 297 -21.97 -18.72 3.96
C SER A 297 -20.74 -18.98 4.84
N PHE A 298 -20.20 -17.93 5.45
CA PHE A 298 -19.10 -17.94 6.41
C PHE A 298 -19.27 -16.73 7.33
N ASN A 299 -20.26 -16.74 8.25
CA ASN A 299 -20.41 -15.88 9.45
C ASN A 299 -20.03 -14.37 9.41
N ASN A 300 -19.80 -13.78 8.24
CA ASN A 300 -19.15 -12.49 8.07
C ASN A 300 -19.95 -11.61 7.11
N CYS A 301 -19.97 -10.31 7.38
CA CYS A 301 -20.59 -9.31 6.50
C CYS A 301 -19.68 -9.09 5.27
N CYS A 302 -20.10 -9.56 4.10
CA CYS A 302 -19.39 -9.32 2.85
C CYS A 302 -19.98 -8.13 2.09
N TRP A 303 -19.23 -7.05 1.97
CA TRP A 303 -19.60 -5.91 1.13
C TRP A 303 -18.90 -5.99 -0.23
N CYS A 304 -19.68 -6.03 -1.31
CA CYS A 304 -19.16 -6.01 -2.67
C CYS A 304 -19.32 -4.62 -3.29
N HIS A 305 -18.25 -4.04 -3.81
CA HIS A 305 -18.33 -2.90 -4.72
C HIS A 305 -18.13 -3.41 -6.15
N CYS A 306 -19.23 -3.46 -6.92
CA CYS A 306 -19.21 -3.95 -8.31
C CYS A 306 -19.46 -2.78 -9.26
N LYS A 307 -18.41 -2.34 -9.96
CA LYS A 307 -18.54 -1.44 -11.11
C LYS A 307 -18.21 -2.24 -12.37
N LYS A 308 -19.03 -2.10 -13.42
CA LYS A 308 -18.76 -2.72 -14.72
C LYS A 308 -17.54 -2.05 -15.35
N TRP A 309 -16.40 -2.73 -15.33
CA TRP A 309 -15.22 -2.30 -16.07
C TRP A 309 -15.03 -3.23 -17.28
N LYS A 310 -15.16 -2.70 -18.50
CA LYS A 310 -14.62 -3.40 -19.66
C LYS A 310 -13.11 -3.48 -19.48
N ARG A 311 -12.58 -4.69 -19.32
CA ARG A 311 -11.15 -4.93 -19.40
C ARG A 311 -10.77 -4.68 -20.86
N ASN A 312 -10.00 -3.63 -21.14
CA ASN A 312 -9.37 -3.50 -22.45
C ASN A 312 -8.47 -4.73 -22.62
N SER A 313 -8.86 -5.60 -23.55
CA SER A 313 -8.11 -6.78 -23.92
C SER A 313 -6.89 -6.37 -24.73
N SER A 314 -5.93 -5.72 -24.08
CA SER A 314 -4.56 -5.55 -24.56
C SER A 314 -3.60 -6.34 -23.67
N LYS A 315 -3.99 -7.56 -23.29
CA LYS A 315 -3.03 -8.66 -23.25
C LYS A 315 -3.22 -9.39 -24.57
N SER A 316 -2.41 -9.03 -25.56
CA SER A 316 -2.33 -9.80 -26.79
C SER A 316 -2.05 -11.24 -26.39
N ARG A 317 -2.86 -12.12 -26.94
CA ARG A 317 -2.57 -13.54 -27.04
C ARG A 317 -1.15 -13.65 -27.61
N TYR A 318 -0.21 -14.09 -26.80
CA TYR A 318 0.78 -15.02 -27.30
C TYR A 318 0.22 -16.41 -26.99
N ARG A 319 -0.70 -16.83 -27.86
CA ARG A 319 -0.87 -18.24 -28.16
C ARG A 319 0.30 -18.58 -29.06
N ASN A 320 1.18 -19.45 -28.60
CA ASN A 320 1.62 -20.63 -29.32
C ASN A 320 1.85 -21.71 -28.27
#